data_AF-A0A413ZWM3-F1
#
_entry.id   AF-A0A413ZWM3-F1
#
_cell.length_a   1.000
_cell.length_b   1.000
_cell.length_c   1.000
_cell.angle_alpha   90.00
_cell.angle_beta   90.00
_cell.angle_gamma   90.00
#
_symmetry.space_group_name_H-M   'P 1'
#
loop_
_entity.id
_entity.type
_entity.pdbx_description
1 polymer ?
#
loop_
_entity_poly.entity_id
_entity_poly.type
_entity_poly.pdbx_seq_one_letter_code
_entity_poly.pdbx_strand_id
1 'polypeptide(L)'
;MFSLGERQVQKYLKKVVDYLGYEEPIGSHSFRKYFATEIYRQNNYDIVLVQKLLQHSSVATTQRYIDVDQRIDKALIEQCTLF
;
A
#
# COMPACT_ATOMS: atom_id res chain seq x y z
N MET A 1 -7.72 22.66 -20.51
CA MET A 1 -7.75 21.51 -19.59
C MET A 1 -7.74 22.08 -18.18
N PHE A 2 -8.80 21.88 -17.38
CA PHE A 2 -8.85 22.44 -16.02
C PHE A 2 -7.79 21.74 -15.16
N SER A 3 -6.85 22.50 -14.56
CA SER A 3 -5.86 21.92 -13.66
C SER A 3 -6.52 21.64 -12.31
N LEU A 4 -6.90 20.39 -12.09
CA LEU A 4 -7.18 19.91 -10.75
C LEU A 4 -5.86 19.87 -9.99
N GLY A 5 -5.66 20.86 -9.11
CA GLY A 5 -4.51 20.86 -8.21
C GLY A 5 -4.62 19.75 -7.18
N GLU A 6 -3.48 19.29 -6.65
CA GLU A 6 -3.41 18.26 -5.61
C GLU A 6 -4.33 18.58 -4.43
N ARG A 7 -4.34 19.83 -3.96
CA ARG A 7 -5.21 20.29 -2.86
C ARG A 7 -6.69 20.09 -3.17
N GLN A 8 -7.10 20.25 -4.43
CA GLN A 8 -8.48 20.06 -4.85
C GLN A 8 -8.86 18.58 -4.79
N VAL A 9 -7.97 17.69 -5.23
CA VAL A 9 -8.14 16.23 -5.14
C VAL A 9 -8.26 15.82 -3.68
N GLN A 10 -7.33 16.24 -2.82
CA GLN A 10 -7.35 15.90 -1.39
C GLN A 10 -8.63 16.42 -0.70
N LYS A 11 -9.09 17.62 -1.05
CA LYS A 11 -10.34 18.19 -0.51
C LYS A 11 -11.57 17.36 -0.89
N TYR A 12 -11.69 16.96 -2.14
CA TYR A 12 -12.82 16.12 -2.56
C TYR A 12 -12.72 14.71 -2.00
N LEU A 13 -11.51 14.14 -1.94
CA LEU A 13 -11.29 12.84 -1.34
C LEU A 13 -11.74 12.82 0.12
N LYS A 14 -11.33 13.82 0.91
CA LYS A 14 -11.77 13.95 2.29
C LYS A 14 -13.30 14.01 2.43
N LYS A 15 -13.99 14.76 1.56
CA LYS A 15 -15.47 14.80 1.58
C LYS A 15 -16.10 13.43 1.36
N VAL A 16 -15.54 12.63 0.46
CA VAL A 16 -16.04 11.27 0.19
C VAL A 16 -15.78 10.35 1.38
N VAL A 17 -14.58 10.42 1.97
CA VAL A 17 -14.20 9.64 3.16
C VAL A 17 -15.11 9.98 4.35
N ASP A 18 -15.33 11.28 4.59
CA ASP A 18 -16.23 11.77 5.64
C ASP A 18 -17.69 11.33 5.40
N TYR A 19 -18.15 11.38 4.14
CA TYR A 19 -19.50 10.93 3.75
C TYR A 19 -19.72 9.42 3.96
N LEU A 20 -18.69 8.61 3.71
CA LEU A 20 -18.74 7.16 3.91
C LEU A 20 -18.59 6.75 5.38
N GLY A 21 -18.26 7.69 6.28
CA GLY A 21 -18.14 7.43 7.72
C GLY A 21 -16.86 6.70 8.12
N TYR A 22 -15.79 6.79 7.33
CA TYR A 22 -14.48 6.26 7.73
C TYR A 22 -13.84 7.16 8.79
N GLU A 23 -13.42 6.56 9.90
CA GLU A 23 -12.76 7.28 11.00
C GLU A 23 -11.25 7.41 10.76
N GLU A 24 -10.66 6.51 9.96
CA GLU A 24 -9.25 6.54 9.63
C GLU A 24 -8.92 7.60 8.58
N PRO A 25 -7.71 8.21 8.64
CA PRO A 25 -7.27 9.15 7.63
C PRO A 25 -6.97 8.42 6.30
N ILE A 26 -7.96 8.40 5.40
CA ILE A 26 -7.83 7.90 4.03
C ILE A 26 -7.47 9.05 3.09
N GLY A 27 -6.29 8.96 2.48
CA GLY A 27 -5.79 9.95 1.52
C GLY A 27 -5.08 9.29 0.33
N SER A 28 -4.52 10.10 -0.57
CA SER A 28 -3.85 9.62 -1.78
C SER A 28 -2.75 8.58 -1.51
N HIS A 29 -2.00 8.72 -0.40
CA HIS A 29 -1.00 7.74 0.00
C HIS A 29 -1.61 6.41 0.48
N SER A 30 -2.79 6.44 1.09
CA SER A 30 -3.52 5.22 1.49
C SER A 30 -3.91 4.41 0.26
N PHE A 31 -4.40 5.06 -0.79
CA PHE A 31 -4.69 4.39 -2.08
C PHE A 31 -3.44 3.83 -2.75
N ARG A 32 -2.34 4.61 -2.78
CA ARG A 32 -1.07 4.12 -3.35
C ARG A 32 -0.53 2.91 -2.58
N LYS A 33 -0.63 2.91 -1.25
CA LYS A 33 -0.25 1.76 -0.41
C LYS A 33 -1.16 0.56 -0.68
N TYR A 34 -2.47 0.76 -0.71
CA TYR A 34 -3.44 -0.30 -1.05
C TYR A 34 -3.14 -0.94 -2.40
N PHE A 35 -2.96 -0.12 -3.45
CA PHE A 35 -2.62 -0.58 -4.79
C PHE A 35 -1.33 -1.42 -4.81
N ALA A 36 -0.27 -0.93 -4.15
CA ALA A 36 1.00 -1.66 -4.06
C ALA A 36 0.86 -3.01 -3.34
N THR A 37 0.14 -3.04 -2.22
CA THR A 37 -0.12 -4.26 -1.46
C THR A 37 -0.94 -5.26 -2.28
N GLU A 38 -1.88 -4.80 -3.10
CA GLU A 38 -2.68 -5.68 -3.94
C GLU A 38 -1.87 -6.29 -5.09
N ILE A 39 -1.07 -5.48 -5.79
CA ILE A 39 -0.13 -5.99 -6.80
C ILE A 39 0.85 -6.99 -6.20
N TYR A 40 1.35 -6.72 -4.99
CA TYR A 40 2.22 -7.65 -4.26
C TYR A 40 1.54 -9.01 -4.06
N ARG A 41 0.28 -9.04 -3.60
CA ARG A 41 -0.47 -10.29 -3.38
C ARG A 41 -0.79 -11.02 -4.69
N GLN A 42 -1.19 -10.29 -5.72
CA GLN A 42 -1.61 -10.87 -7.00
C GLN A 42 -0.44 -11.43 -7.82
N ASN A 43 0.79 -11.01 -7.54
CA ASN A 43 2.00 -11.42 -8.27
C ASN A 43 2.92 -12.27 -7.39
N ASN A 44 2.36 -13.23 -6.66
CA ASN A 44 3.11 -14.21 -5.86
C ASN A 44 4.13 -13.58 -4.90
N TYR A 45 3.80 -12.41 -4.34
CA TYR A 45 4.66 -11.71 -3.39
C TYR A 45 6.02 -11.26 -3.98
N ASP A 46 6.07 -10.92 -5.27
CA ASP A 46 7.24 -10.31 -5.90
C ASP A 46 7.41 -8.83 -5.47
N ILE A 47 8.30 -8.60 -4.51
CA ILE A 47 8.60 -7.26 -4.00
C ILE A 47 9.40 -6.39 -4.99
N VAL A 48 10.16 -7.01 -5.89
CA VAL A 48 10.99 -6.29 -6.89
C VAL A 48 10.08 -5.71 -7.97
N LEU A 49 9.04 -6.44 -8.38
CA LEU A 49 7.99 -5.93 -9.26
C LEU A 49 7.34 -4.67 -8.67
N VAL A 50 6.91 -4.74 -7.40
CA VAL A 50 6.24 -3.63 -6.71
C VAL A 50 7.21 -2.45 -6.56
N GLN A 51 8.48 -2.69 -6.25
CA GLN A 51 9.50 -1.64 -6.17
C GLN A 51 9.62 -0.87 -7.49
N LYS A 52 9.72 -1.58 -8.62
CA LYS A 52 9.79 -0.97 -9.95
C LYS A 52 8.52 -0.18 -10.29
N LEU A 53 7.35 -0.75 -9.97
CA LEU A 53 6.05 -0.11 -10.17
C LEU A 53 5.93 1.22 -9.41
N LEU A 54 6.38 1.24 -8.16
CA LEU A 54 6.35 2.43 -7.32
C LEU A 54 7.53 3.38 -7.56
N GLN A 55 8.49 2.99 -8.40
CA GLN A 55 9.72 3.74 -8.67
C GLN A 55 10.51 4.05 -7.40
N HIS A 56 10.55 3.10 -6.47
CA HIS A 56 11.33 3.23 -5.25
C HIS A 56 12.80 2.91 -5.50
N SER A 57 13.68 3.62 -4.81
CA SER A 57 15.13 3.46 -4.94
C SER A 57 15.65 2.12 -4.40
N SER A 58 14.91 1.46 -3.51
CA SER A 58 15.30 0.18 -2.93
C SER A 58 14.11 -0.71 -2.57
N VAL A 59 14.37 -2.02 -2.49
CA VAL A 59 13.41 -3.00 -1.97
C VAL A 59 13.04 -2.70 -0.52
N ALA A 60 14.01 -2.30 0.32
CA ALA A 60 13.76 -1.94 1.72
C ALA A 60 12.76 -0.78 1.87
N THR A 61 12.84 0.23 0.99
CA THR A 61 11.85 1.32 0.94
C THR A 61 10.44 0.76 0.66
N THR A 62 10.34 -0.21 -0.25
CA THR A 62 9.06 -0.83 -0.63
C THR A 62 8.51 -1.73 0.47
N GLN A 63 9.36 -2.51 1.13
CA GLN A 63 8.98 -3.36 2.27
C GLN A 63 8.37 -2.54 3.41
N ARG A 64 9.04 -1.44 3.81
CA ARG A 64 8.50 -0.50 4.81
C ARG A 64 7.21 0.16 4.36
N TYR A 65 7.12 0.50 3.07
CA TYR A 65 5.94 1.16 2.52
C TYR A 65 4.68 0.29 2.58
N ILE A 66 4.78 -1.00 2.20
CA ILE A 66 3.64 -1.93 2.19
C ILE A 66 3.52 -2.81 3.45
N ASP A 67 4.38 -2.59 4.45
CA ASP A 67 4.37 -3.24 5.77
C ASP A 67 4.55 -4.78 5.71
N VAL A 68 5.57 -5.23 4.98
CA VAL A 68 5.86 -6.67 4.79
C VAL A 68 6.43 -7.33 6.06
N ASP A 69 7.02 -6.55 6.96
CA ASP A 69 7.82 -7.04 8.11
C ASP A 69 7.03 -7.97 9.05
N GLN A 70 5.71 -7.87 9.12
CA GLN A 70 4.92 -8.70 10.05
C GLN A 70 4.55 -10.10 9.53
N ARG A 71 4.81 -10.42 8.25
CA ARG A 71 4.36 -11.70 7.64
C ARG A 71 5.42 -12.78 7.59
N ILE A 72 6.70 -12.41 7.60
CA ILE A 72 7.81 -13.38 7.57
C ILE A 72 7.80 -14.23 8.85
N ASP A 73 7.58 -13.61 10.00
CA ASP A 73 7.51 -14.31 11.28
C ASP A 73 6.35 -15.32 11.30
N LYS A 74 5.18 -14.96 10.77
CA LYS A 74 4.03 -15.90 10.67
C LYS A 74 4.29 -17.05 9.70
N ALA A 75 4.86 -16.77 8.53
CA ALA A 75 5.15 -17.80 7.54
C ALA A 75 6.23 -18.79 8.03
N LEU A 76 7.25 -18.29 8.74
CA LEU A 76 8.28 -19.13 9.37
C LEU A 76 7.69 -19.99 10.50
N ILE A 77 6.80 -19.43 11.32
CA ILE A 77 6.12 -20.18 12.38
C ILE A 77 5.28 -21.32 11.78
N GLU A 78 4.49 -21.04 10.73
CA GLU A 78 3.67 -22.07 10.06
C GLU A 78 4.53 -23.20 9.47
N GLN A 79 5.66 -22.89 8.83
CA GLN A 79 6.57 -23.91 8.30
C GLN A 79 7.26 -24.73 9.40
N CYS A 80 7.60 -24.13 10.53
CA CYS A 80 8.17 -24.84 11.67
C CYS A 80 7.15 -25.75 12.38
N THR A 81 5.86 -25.45 12.34
CA THR A 81 4.80 -26.29 12.96
C THR A 81 4.38 -27.50 12.12
N LEU A 82 4.89 -27.62 10.89
CA LEU A 82 4.63 -28.73 9.98
C LEU A 82 5.71 -29.84 10.02
N PHE A 83 6.68 -29.71 10.94
CA PHE A 83 7.68 -30.73 11.28
C PHE A 83 7.51 -31.17 12.74
#